data_AF-A0A6A6D9V3-F1
#
_entry.id   AF-A0A6A6D9V3-F1
#
_cell.length_a   1.000
_cell.length_b   1.000
_cell.length_c   1.000
_cell.angle_alpha   90.00
_cell.angle_beta   90.00
_cell.angle_gamma   90.00
#
_symmetry.space_group_name_H-M   'P 1'
#
loop_
_entity.id
_entity.type
_entity.pdbx_description
1 polymer ?
#
loop_
_entity_poly.entity_id
_entity_poly.type
_entity_poly.pdbx_seq_one_letter_code
_entity_poly.pdbx_strand_id
1 'polypeptide(L)'
;MPFFGLKVKFVMNIADVDDNIIIKARRKRLLDLEREKSYSLEQSQKLGIEAFLAYAKANLPLLQSVDNLASQDENNYKERRDAAYGRVLADGTLSREGNPSDTEAKSKMHIVNMDAAAQAIKNGKLFEGAEEILSPYLDSLLKETIDTSDQTISTGLTQHMERAFTNDMDALNVLRPDSIMRVTEFVPQIVTFVERILKRGFAYEAIGSVYFDIAAFEKAGNTYARLRPDSKNDKALQEGREGVLSKSLDRKKGSGDFALWKKSKPGEPSWSTHTAMAGRVDILSAPSWLPISSESRWTSTLPALIWRFPITTTS
;
A
#
# COMPACT_ATOMS: atom_id res chain seq x y z
N MET A 1 19.74 18.23 21.01
CA MET A 1 19.57 19.68 21.30
C MET A 1 18.50 19.87 22.36
N PRO A 2 18.58 20.89 23.23
CA PRO A 2 17.48 21.21 24.12
C PRO A 2 16.30 21.80 23.32
N PHE A 3 15.17 21.09 23.24
CA PHE A 3 13.92 21.60 22.68
C PHE A 3 13.16 22.29 23.82
N PHE A 4 13.07 23.62 23.79
CA PHE A 4 12.53 24.42 24.91
C PHE A 4 13.20 24.11 26.28
N GLY A 5 14.51 23.90 26.29
CA GLY A 5 15.25 23.54 27.52
C GLY A 5 15.15 22.06 27.93
N LEU A 6 14.38 21.24 27.21
CA LEU A 6 14.26 19.81 27.46
C LEU A 6 15.26 19.01 26.61
N LYS A 7 15.97 18.07 27.24
CA LYS A 7 16.79 17.10 26.50
C LYS A 7 15.86 16.08 25.82
N VAL A 8 15.58 16.32 24.55
CA VAL A 8 14.72 15.46 23.72
C VAL A 8 15.59 14.59 22.82
N LYS A 9 15.21 13.31 22.68
CA LYS A 9 15.75 12.40 21.66
C LYS A 9 14.73 12.26 20.55
N PHE A 10 15.10 12.64 19.33
CA PHE A 10 14.27 12.50 18.14
C PHE A 10 14.43 11.11 17.55
N VAL A 11 13.33 10.36 17.48
CA VAL A 11 13.31 9.04 16.86
C VAL A 11 12.41 9.09 15.62
N MET A 12 12.93 8.53 14.54
CA MET A 12 12.20 8.37 13.28
C MET A 12 11.90 6.90 13.05
N ASN A 13 10.62 6.60 12.88
CA ASN A 13 10.17 5.26 12.55
C ASN A 13 9.95 5.15 11.05
N ILE A 14 10.53 4.12 10.43
CA ILE A 14 10.41 3.82 9.00
C ILE A 14 9.58 2.54 8.84
N ALA A 15 8.46 2.67 8.14
CA ALA A 15 7.65 1.56 7.67
C ALA A 15 8.26 1.00 6.38
N ASP A 16 9.28 0.15 6.53
CA ASP A 16 10.04 -0.42 5.40
C ASP A 16 9.46 -1.74 4.86
N VAL A 17 8.32 -2.17 5.40
CA VAL A 17 7.50 -3.28 4.89
C VAL A 17 6.04 -2.90 5.00
N ASP A 18 5.38 -2.79 3.85
CA ASP A 18 3.96 -2.46 3.74
C ASP A 18 3.35 -3.15 2.52
N ASP A 19 2.03 -3.35 2.48
CA ASP A 19 1.33 -3.92 1.32
C ASP A 19 1.68 -3.15 0.02
N ASN A 20 1.74 -1.82 0.05
CA ASN A 20 2.06 -1.02 -1.14
C ASN A 20 3.55 -1.11 -1.51
N ILE A 21 4.44 -1.20 -0.52
CA ILE A 21 5.87 -1.37 -0.74
C ILE A 21 6.14 -2.73 -1.37
N ILE A 22 5.53 -3.79 -0.84
CA ILE A 22 5.64 -5.16 -1.36
C ILE A 22 5.15 -5.21 -2.81
N ILE A 23 3.95 -4.67 -3.08
CA ILE A 23 3.39 -4.62 -4.44
C ILE A 23 4.31 -3.87 -5.38
N LYS A 24 4.78 -2.67 -4.99
CA LYS A 24 5.61 -1.82 -5.85
C LYS A 24 6.97 -2.45 -6.12
N ALA A 25 7.61 -3.02 -5.10
CA ALA A 25 8.91 -3.68 -5.22
C ALA A 25 8.81 -4.94 -6.11
N ARG A 26 7.79 -5.77 -5.90
CA ARG A 26 7.54 -6.98 -6.71
C ARG A 26 7.23 -6.64 -8.16
N ARG A 27 6.35 -5.67 -8.39
CA ARG A 27 6.01 -5.17 -9.73
C ARG A 27 7.24 -4.65 -10.48
N LYS A 28 8.05 -3.82 -9.82
CA LYS A 28 9.30 -3.32 -10.39
C LYS A 28 10.23 -4.48 -10.76
N ARG A 29 10.43 -5.44 -9.85
CA ARG A 29 11.28 -6.60 -10.11
C ARG A 29 10.79 -7.43 -11.30
N LEU A 30 9.49 -7.68 -11.38
CA LEU A 30 8.87 -8.39 -12.50
C LEU A 30 9.07 -7.64 -13.82
N LEU A 31 8.85 -6.33 -13.82
CA LEU A 31 9.04 -5.51 -15.00
C LEU A 31 10.51 -5.52 -15.48
N ASP A 32 11.47 -5.42 -14.54
CA ASP A 32 12.89 -5.48 -14.87
C ASP A 32 13.28 -6.86 -15.44
N LEU A 33 12.73 -7.95 -14.89
CA LEU A 33 12.94 -9.31 -15.42
C LEU A 33 12.32 -9.51 -16.80
N GLU A 34 11.12 -8.98 -17.05
CA GLU A 34 10.52 -9.06 -18.37
C GLU A 34 11.30 -8.21 -19.39
N ARG A 35 11.86 -7.05 -19.00
CA ARG A 35 12.71 -6.23 -19.90
C ARG A 35 13.95 -6.94 -20.39
N GLU A 36 14.52 -7.84 -19.59
CA GLU A 36 15.69 -8.65 -19.98
C GLU A 36 15.34 -9.70 -21.05
N LYS A 37 14.05 -10.03 -21.22
CA LYS A 37 13.61 -10.98 -22.25
C LYS A 37 13.54 -10.31 -23.62
N SER A 38 13.91 -11.07 -24.64
CA SER A 38 13.74 -10.65 -26.03
C SER A 38 12.34 -11.01 -26.51
N TYR A 39 11.54 -10.01 -26.88
CA TYR A 39 10.24 -10.19 -27.51
C TYR A 39 10.31 -9.90 -29.01
N SER A 40 9.59 -10.69 -29.81
CA SER A 40 9.23 -10.25 -31.15
C SER A 40 8.25 -9.08 -31.09
N LEU A 41 8.15 -8.30 -32.17
CA LEU A 41 7.18 -7.20 -32.28
C LEU A 41 5.75 -7.67 -31.99
N GLU A 42 5.37 -8.83 -32.55
CA GLU A 42 4.05 -9.44 -32.36
C GLU A 42 3.80 -9.84 -30.89
N GLN A 43 4.78 -10.45 -30.23
CA GLN A 43 4.67 -10.83 -28.82
C GLN A 43 4.54 -9.59 -27.92
N SER A 44 5.32 -8.54 -28.19
CA SER A 44 5.24 -7.29 -27.44
C SER A 44 3.89 -6.60 -27.65
N GLN A 45 3.36 -6.57 -28.87
CA GLN A 45 2.04 -6.00 -29.15
C GLN A 45 0.94 -6.77 -28.43
N LYS A 46 0.95 -8.10 -28.53
CA LYS A 46 -0.01 -8.97 -27.85
C LYS A 46 0.00 -8.74 -26.34
N LEU A 47 1.18 -8.73 -25.72
CA LEU A 47 1.34 -8.48 -24.28
C LEU A 47 0.80 -7.10 -23.89
N GLY A 48 1.10 -6.08 -24.69
CA GLY A 48 0.61 -4.72 -24.49
C GLY A 48 -0.91 -4.62 -24.52
N ILE A 49 -1.55 -5.24 -25.51
CA ILE A 49 -3.01 -5.26 -25.66
C ILE A 49 -3.65 -6.00 -24.48
N GLU A 50 -3.14 -7.18 -24.11
CA GLU A 50 -3.68 -7.95 -22.97
C GLU A 50 -3.60 -7.15 -21.66
N ALA A 51 -2.47 -6.49 -21.39
CA ALA A 51 -2.31 -5.61 -20.24
C ALA A 51 -3.25 -4.40 -20.29
N PHE A 52 -3.41 -3.79 -21.47
CA PHE A 52 -4.28 -2.64 -21.68
C PHE A 52 -5.74 -2.97 -21.38
N LEU A 53 -6.24 -4.10 -21.88
CA LEU A 53 -7.61 -4.56 -21.65
C LEU A 53 -7.84 -4.92 -20.19
N ALA A 54 -6.90 -5.61 -19.55
CA ALA A 54 -6.99 -5.95 -18.13
C ALA A 54 -7.03 -4.69 -17.24
N TYR A 55 -6.19 -3.69 -17.55
CA TYR A 55 -6.16 -2.42 -16.82
C TYR A 55 -7.43 -1.61 -17.00
N ALA A 56 -7.92 -1.51 -18.24
CA ALA A 56 -9.18 -0.84 -18.57
C ALA A 56 -10.36 -1.45 -17.80
N LYS A 57 -10.44 -2.78 -17.79
CA LYS A 57 -11.47 -3.52 -17.04
C LYS A 57 -11.46 -3.22 -15.55
N ALA A 58 -10.27 -3.15 -14.95
CA ALA A 58 -10.12 -2.96 -13.51
C ALA A 58 -10.37 -1.51 -13.07
N ASN A 59 -9.98 -0.52 -13.87
CA ASN A 59 -9.90 0.87 -13.42
C ASN A 59 -10.82 1.84 -14.18
N LEU A 60 -11.23 1.51 -15.40
CA LEU A 60 -12.10 2.35 -16.25
C LEU A 60 -13.28 1.52 -16.82
N PRO A 61 -14.18 1.03 -15.97
CA PRO A 61 -15.24 0.09 -16.36
C PRO A 61 -16.20 0.65 -17.41
N LEU A 62 -16.38 1.98 -17.52
CA LEU A 62 -17.25 2.59 -18.53
C LEU A 62 -16.71 2.45 -19.97
N LEU A 63 -15.43 2.07 -20.14
CA LEU A 63 -14.89 1.73 -21.46
C LEU A 63 -15.48 0.42 -22.01
N GLN A 64 -16.04 -0.44 -21.16
CA GLN A 64 -16.62 -1.73 -21.57
C GLN A 64 -18.05 -1.64 -22.07
N SER A 65 -18.78 -0.58 -21.70
CA SER A 65 -20.17 -0.36 -22.13
C SER A 65 -20.29 0.20 -23.56
N VAL A 66 -19.17 0.37 -24.27
CA VAL A 66 -19.14 0.80 -25.67
C VAL A 66 -18.88 -0.44 -26.52
N ASP A 67 -19.86 -0.82 -27.35
CA ASP A 67 -20.05 -2.14 -27.98
C ASP A 67 -18.83 -2.80 -28.67
N ASN A 68 -18.86 -4.16 -28.64
CA ASN A 68 -18.02 -5.19 -29.26
C ASN A 68 -16.61 -5.47 -28.68
N LEU A 69 -16.51 -6.60 -27.97
CA LEU A 69 -15.26 -7.22 -27.47
C LEU A 69 -14.25 -7.60 -28.58
N ALA A 70 -14.68 -7.73 -29.84
CA ALA A 70 -13.85 -8.19 -30.94
C ALA A 70 -13.05 -7.08 -31.66
N SER A 71 -13.31 -5.80 -31.36
CA SER A 71 -12.64 -4.63 -31.96
C SER A 71 -11.95 -3.74 -30.90
N GLN A 72 -11.64 -4.31 -29.72
CA GLN A 72 -11.00 -3.60 -28.61
C GLN A 72 -9.50 -3.38 -28.88
N ASP A 73 -9.19 -2.66 -29.95
CA ASP A 73 -7.85 -2.25 -30.30
C ASP A 73 -7.55 -0.84 -29.74
N GLU A 74 -6.27 -0.53 -29.54
CA GLU A 74 -5.77 0.81 -29.16
C GLU A 74 -6.21 1.90 -30.14
N ASN A 75 -6.48 1.51 -31.39
CA ASN A 75 -6.84 2.42 -32.47
C ASN A 75 -8.24 3.07 -32.32
N ASN A 76 -9.14 2.49 -31.53
CA ASN A 76 -10.46 3.06 -31.20
C ASN A 76 -10.56 3.45 -29.71
N TYR A 77 -9.43 3.53 -29.01
CA TYR A 77 -9.43 3.85 -27.59
C TYR A 77 -9.84 5.30 -27.34
N LYS A 78 -9.30 6.25 -28.10
CA LYS A 78 -9.52 7.69 -27.87
C LYS A 78 -11.00 8.05 -28.00
N GLU A 79 -11.67 7.57 -29.05
CA GLU A 79 -13.10 7.85 -29.25
C GLU A 79 -13.94 7.26 -28.11
N ARG A 80 -13.66 6.02 -27.69
CA ARG A 80 -14.37 5.37 -26.56
C ARG A 80 -14.12 6.09 -25.24
N ARG A 81 -12.88 6.49 -24.99
CA ARG A 81 -12.48 7.27 -23.81
C ARG A 81 -13.21 8.60 -23.77
N ASP A 82 -13.26 9.33 -24.88
CA ASP A 82 -13.91 10.63 -24.94
C ASP A 82 -15.43 10.50 -24.81
N ALA A 83 -16.02 9.45 -25.37
CA ALA A 83 -17.44 9.14 -25.20
C ALA A 83 -17.81 8.81 -23.73
N ALA A 84 -16.98 8.01 -23.05
CA ALA A 84 -17.26 7.55 -21.69
C ALA A 84 -16.83 8.55 -20.60
N TYR A 85 -15.70 9.21 -20.78
CA TYR A 85 -15.01 10.04 -19.77
C TYR A 85 -14.73 11.47 -20.22
N GLY A 86 -15.19 11.91 -21.39
CA GLY A 86 -14.92 13.27 -21.90
C GLY A 86 -15.31 14.39 -20.94
N ARG A 87 -16.37 14.19 -20.13
CA ARG A 87 -16.74 15.13 -19.06
C ARG A 87 -15.74 15.18 -17.93
N VAL A 88 -15.26 14.03 -17.50
CA VAL A 88 -14.23 13.93 -16.46
C VAL A 88 -12.96 14.63 -16.96
N LEU A 89 -12.56 14.42 -18.21
CA LEU A 89 -11.43 15.10 -18.84
C LEU A 89 -11.61 16.63 -18.90
N ALA A 90 -12.85 17.12 -19.01
CA ALA A 90 -13.20 18.54 -18.97
C ALA A 90 -13.50 19.08 -17.56
N ASP A 91 -12.93 18.47 -16.52
CA ASP A 91 -13.11 18.86 -15.10
C ASP A 91 -14.56 18.77 -14.59
N GLY A 92 -15.43 18.01 -15.26
CA GLY A 92 -16.79 17.71 -14.83
C GLY A 92 -16.94 16.39 -14.05
N THR A 93 -18.16 16.08 -13.63
CA THR A 93 -18.49 14.86 -12.86
C THR A 93 -19.11 13.77 -13.72
N LEU A 94 -18.96 12.51 -13.30
CA LEU A 94 -19.64 11.37 -13.94
C LEU A 94 -21.16 11.41 -13.68
N SER A 95 -21.58 11.85 -12.49
CA SER A 95 -22.99 11.98 -12.07
C SER A 95 -23.73 13.16 -12.72
N ARG A 96 -23.01 14.07 -13.40
CA ARG A 96 -23.53 15.32 -13.99
C ARG A 96 -23.96 16.38 -12.98
N GLU A 97 -23.81 16.11 -11.69
CA GLU A 97 -24.15 17.03 -10.59
C GLU A 97 -22.96 17.15 -9.62
N GLY A 98 -22.82 18.31 -9.00
CA GLY A 98 -21.78 18.58 -8.00
C GLY A 98 -20.38 18.85 -8.57
N ASN A 99 -19.41 18.96 -7.65
CA ASN A 99 -18.00 19.15 -7.97
C ASN A 99 -17.28 17.79 -8.11
N PRO A 100 -16.20 17.71 -8.92
CA PRO A 100 -15.36 16.52 -9.01
C PRO A 100 -14.90 16.02 -7.64
N SER A 101 -14.95 14.70 -7.46
CA SER A 101 -14.49 14.01 -6.26
C SER A 101 -13.15 13.28 -6.53
N ASP A 102 -12.63 12.61 -5.50
CA ASP A 102 -11.48 11.71 -5.64
C ASP A 102 -11.69 10.62 -6.71
N THR A 103 -12.94 10.27 -7.01
CA THR A 103 -13.30 9.28 -8.05
C THR A 103 -12.94 9.79 -9.44
N GLU A 104 -13.30 11.03 -9.76
CA GLU A 104 -12.95 11.69 -11.01
C GLU A 104 -11.43 11.89 -11.12
N ALA A 105 -10.77 12.30 -10.04
CA ALA A 105 -9.31 12.45 -10.02
C ALA A 105 -8.59 11.11 -10.29
N LYS A 106 -9.04 10.02 -9.67
CA LYS A 106 -8.52 8.66 -9.93
C LYS A 106 -8.77 8.24 -11.38
N SER A 107 -9.96 8.49 -11.90
CA SER A 107 -10.30 8.17 -13.30
C SER A 107 -9.37 8.90 -14.27
N LYS A 108 -9.10 10.20 -14.06
CA LYS A 108 -8.14 10.96 -14.86
C LYS A 108 -6.74 10.37 -14.81
N MET A 109 -6.24 10.04 -13.62
CA MET A 109 -4.94 9.40 -13.45
C MET A 109 -4.85 8.09 -14.25
N HIS A 110 -5.88 7.24 -14.20
CA HIS A 110 -5.94 6.00 -14.98
C HIS A 110 -6.01 6.25 -16.49
N ILE A 111 -6.72 7.28 -16.92
CA ILE A 111 -6.78 7.70 -18.33
C ILE A 111 -5.40 8.15 -18.81
N VAL A 112 -4.67 8.96 -18.04
CA VAL A 112 -3.31 9.39 -18.39
C VAL A 112 -2.39 8.19 -18.58
N ASN A 113 -2.46 7.20 -17.68
CA ASN A 113 -1.66 5.97 -17.79
C ASN A 113 -2.02 5.17 -19.05
N MET A 114 -3.30 5.08 -19.39
CA MET A 114 -3.76 4.38 -20.60
C MET A 114 -3.42 5.14 -21.89
N ASP A 115 -3.48 6.46 -21.89
CA ASP A 115 -3.05 7.30 -23.02
C ASP A 115 -1.56 7.11 -23.34
N ALA A 116 -0.72 7.10 -22.30
CA ALA A 116 0.71 6.83 -22.43
C ALA A 116 0.95 5.41 -22.97
N ALA A 117 0.23 4.43 -22.43
CA ALA A 117 0.34 3.05 -22.88
C ALA A 117 -0.10 2.84 -24.34
N ALA A 118 -1.22 3.43 -24.76
CA ALA A 118 -1.70 3.34 -26.14
C ALA A 118 -0.67 3.90 -27.14
N GLN A 119 -0.01 5.01 -26.79
CA GLN A 119 1.08 5.55 -27.61
C GLN A 119 2.30 4.64 -27.61
N ALA A 120 2.67 4.09 -26.45
CA ALA A 120 3.80 3.19 -26.31
C ALA A 120 3.63 1.90 -27.12
N ILE A 121 2.45 1.29 -27.10
CA ILE A 121 2.17 0.06 -27.87
C ILE A 121 2.24 0.35 -29.37
N LYS A 122 1.59 1.43 -29.84
CA LYS A 122 1.62 1.85 -31.25
C LYS A 122 3.04 2.12 -31.76
N ASN A 123 3.91 2.66 -30.89
CA ASN A 123 5.29 2.97 -31.22
C ASN A 123 6.27 1.81 -30.99
N GLY A 124 5.80 0.62 -30.57
CA GLY A 124 6.64 -0.53 -30.25
C GLY A 124 7.55 -0.34 -29.02
N LYS A 125 7.22 0.61 -28.13
CA LYS A 125 7.99 1.02 -26.95
C LYS A 125 7.30 0.60 -25.65
N LEU A 126 6.78 -0.63 -25.61
CA LEU A 126 5.94 -1.14 -24.52
C LEU A 126 6.57 -0.89 -23.13
N PHE A 127 7.82 -1.29 -22.94
CA PHE A 127 8.50 -1.22 -21.65
C PHE A 127 8.98 0.18 -21.24
N GLU A 128 8.87 1.19 -22.11
CA GLU A 128 9.30 2.57 -21.87
C GLU A 128 8.14 3.53 -21.58
N GLY A 129 6.89 3.12 -21.89
CA GLY A 129 5.73 4.02 -21.76
C GLY A 129 4.41 3.36 -21.33
N ALA A 130 4.37 2.04 -21.19
CA ALA A 130 3.19 1.31 -20.71
C ALA A 130 3.41 0.65 -19.32
N GLU A 131 4.44 1.06 -18.58
CA GLU A 131 4.88 0.40 -17.34
C GLU A 131 3.78 0.39 -16.28
N GLU A 132 3.00 1.47 -16.18
CA GLU A 132 1.91 1.64 -15.22
C GLU A 132 0.74 0.66 -15.45
N ILE A 133 0.52 0.23 -16.69
CA ILE A 133 -0.50 -0.77 -17.01
C ILE A 133 0.07 -2.19 -17.05
N LEU A 134 1.35 -2.31 -17.45
CA LEU A 134 2.02 -3.59 -17.62
C LEU A 134 2.38 -4.19 -16.26
N SER A 135 2.88 -3.38 -15.34
CA SER A 135 3.27 -3.81 -14.00
C SER A 135 2.15 -4.55 -13.23
N PRO A 136 0.92 -4.01 -13.08
CA PRO A 136 -0.16 -4.74 -12.41
C PRO A 136 -0.59 -6.00 -13.17
N TYR A 137 -0.49 -6.00 -14.50
CA TYR A 137 -0.82 -7.17 -15.31
C TYR A 137 0.20 -8.31 -15.09
N LEU A 138 1.50 -8.01 -15.20
CA LEU A 138 2.57 -8.96 -14.92
C LEU A 138 2.50 -9.49 -13.48
N ASP A 139 2.21 -8.63 -12.51
CA ASP A 139 2.00 -9.04 -11.12
C ASP A 139 0.86 -10.05 -10.96
N SER A 140 -0.24 -9.86 -11.72
CA SER A 140 -1.37 -10.79 -11.67
C SER A 140 -1.02 -12.19 -12.18
N LEU A 141 -0.08 -12.28 -13.13
CA LEU A 141 0.36 -13.53 -13.77
C LEU A 141 1.51 -14.21 -13.02
N LEU A 142 2.47 -13.42 -12.54
CA LEU A 142 3.81 -13.90 -12.18
C LEU A 142 4.19 -13.68 -10.72
N LYS A 143 3.34 -13.06 -9.88
CA LYS A 143 3.67 -12.80 -8.46
C LYS A 143 4.16 -14.02 -7.70
N GLU A 144 3.69 -15.22 -8.03
CA GLU A 144 4.05 -16.47 -7.35
C GLU A 144 5.42 -17.01 -7.79
N THR A 145 5.95 -16.52 -8.91
CA THR A 145 7.28 -16.90 -9.43
C THR A 145 8.42 -16.16 -8.75
N ILE A 146 8.12 -15.06 -8.06
CA ILE A 146 9.13 -14.27 -7.34
C ILE A 146 9.37 -14.90 -5.98
N ASP A 147 10.59 -15.40 -5.78
CA ASP A 147 11.07 -15.70 -4.45
C ASP A 147 11.20 -14.40 -3.65
N THR A 148 10.47 -14.34 -2.54
CA THR A 148 10.45 -13.21 -1.61
C THR A 148 10.99 -13.60 -0.24
N SER A 149 11.59 -14.80 -0.14
CA SER A 149 12.35 -15.21 1.03
C SER A 149 13.57 -14.31 1.25
N ASP A 150 14.20 -13.89 0.15
CA ASP A 150 15.19 -12.81 0.16
C ASP A 150 14.49 -11.43 0.15
N GLN A 151 14.50 -10.78 1.30
CA GLN A 151 13.81 -9.50 1.54
C GLN A 151 14.43 -8.32 0.76
N THR A 152 15.57 -8.54 0.09
CA THR A 152 16.34 -7.54 -0.66
C THR A 152 15.50 -6.76 -1.68
N ILE A 153 14.52 -7.40 -2.33
CA ILE A 153 13.65 -6.74 -3.32
C ILE A 153 12.90 -5.57 -2.66
N SER A 154 12.33 -5.78 -1.47
CA SER A 154 11.58 -4.74 -0.76
C SER A 154 12.54 -3.74 -0.08
N THR A 155 13.60 -4.24 0.55
CA THR A 155 14.58 -3.40 1.24
C THR A 155 15.31 -2.43 0.30
N GLY A 156 15.63 -2.84 -0.92
CA GLY A 156 16.28 -1.96 -1.90
C GLY A 156 15.42 -0.76 -2.27
N LEU A 157 14.12 -0.98 -2.49
CA LEU A 157 13.17 0.09 -2.77
C LEU A 157 13.04 1.05 -1.58
N THR A 158 12.87 0.51 -0.37
CA THR A 158 12.66 1.34 0.82
C THR A 158 13.88 2.13 1.22
N GLN A 159 15.08 1.55 1.12
CA GLN A 159 16.32 2.28 1.34
C GLN A 159 16.54 3.39 0.32
N HIS A 160 16.16 3.19 -0.94
CA HIS A 160 16.22 4.25 -1.95
C HIS A 160 15.26 5.40 -1.61
N MET A 161 14.03 5.11 -1.19
CA MET A 161 13.06 6.12 -0.75
C MET A 161 13.50 6.82 0.55
N GLU A 162 14.08 6.08 1.50
CA GLU A 162 14.65 6.61 2.74
C GLU A 162 15.75 7.63 2.43
N ARG A 163 16.67 7.30 1.51
CA ARG A 163 17.72 8.23 1.06
C ARG A 163 17.15 9.46 0.37
N ALA A 164 16.17 9.29 -0.52
CA ALA A 164 15.53 10.42 -1.21
C ALA A 164 14.88 11.38 -0.21
N PHE A 165 14.03 10.87 0.68
CA PHE A 165 13.41 11.67 1.74
C PHE A 165 14.45 12.38 2.61
N THR A 166 15.50 11.66 2.97
CA THR A 166 16.58 12.18 3.79
C THR A 166 17.30 13.34 3.10
N ASN A 167 17.57 13.23 1.81
CA ASN A 167 18.18 14.30 1.02
C ASN A 167 17.26 15.52 0.92
N ASP A 168 15.95 15.32 0.78
CA ASP A 168 14.98 16.41 0.76
C ASP A 168 14.92 17.12 2.12
N MET A 169 14.94 16.37 3.23
CA MET A 169 15.00 16.95 4.58
C MET A 169 16.28 17.77 4.79
N ASP A 170 17.43 17.29 4.30
CA ASP A 170 18.68 18.06 4.35
C ASP A 170 18.62 19.32 3.51
N ALA A 171 18.04 19.25 2.31
CA ALA A 171 17.86 20.41 1.44
C ALA A 171 16.95 21.47 2.08
N LEU A 172 15.98 21.03 2.90
CA LEU A 172 15.12 21.88 3.72
C LEU A 172 15.78 22.29 5.06
N ASN A 173 17.05 21.94 5.27
CA ASN A 173 17.81 22.20 6.49
C ASN A 173 17.14 21.67 7.77
N VAL A 174 16.41 20.56 7.64
CA VAL A 174 15.77 19.86 8.75
C VAL A 174 16.81 18.97 9.43
N LEU A 175 16.97 19.15 10.74
CA LEU A 175 17.88 18.31 11.52
C LEU A 175 17.54 16.81 11.40
N ARG A 176 18.60 16.01 11.34
CA ARG A 176 18.52 14.55 11.37
C ARG A 176 17.97 14.06 12.71
N PRO A 177 17.23 12.93 12.72
CA PRO A 177 16.85 12.28 13.98
C PRO A 177 18.09 11.71 14.69
N ASP A 178 18.00 11.56 16.02
CA ASP A 178 19.03 10.91 16.82
C ASP A 178 19.05 9.38 16.63
N SER A 179 17.91 8.80 16.23
CA SER A 179 17.79 7.37 15.95
C SER A 179 16.78 7.11 14.83
N ILE A 180 17.08 6.13 13.99
CA ILE A 180 16.18 5.61 12.97
C ILE A 180 15.84 4.17 13.37
N MET A 181 14.56 3.80 13.30
CA MET A 181 14.07 2.45 13.60
C MET A 181 13.27 1.94 12.41
N ARG A 182 13.69 0.82 11.83
CA ARG A 182 13.00 0.17 10.70
C ARG A 182 12.17 -0.99 11.20
N VAL A 183 10.95 -1.16 10.70
CA VAL A 183 10.06 -2.22 11.21
C VAL A 183 10.64 -3.62 11.04
N THR A 184 11.35 -3.87 9.93
CA THR A 184 12.05 -5.15 9.69
C THR A 184 13.05 -5.50 10.79
N GLU A 185 13.71 -4.51 11.40
CA GLU A 185 14.69 -4.67 12.48
C GLU A 185 14.03 -5.05 13.83
N PHE A 186 12.73 -4.80 13.98
CA PHE A 186 11.98 -5.01 15.23
C PHE A 186 10.92 -6.11 15.16
N VAL A 187 10.92 -6.93 14.10
CA VAL A 187 9.93 -8.02 13.94
C VAL A 187 9.86 -8.96 15.16
N PRO A 188 10.97 -9.45 15.75
CA PRO A 188 10.90 -10.32 16.92
C PRO A 188 10.18 -9.67 18.13
N GLN A 189 10.41 -8.38 18.36
CA GLN A 189 9.77 -7.61 19.43
C GLN A 189 8.28 -7.39 19.15
N ILE A 190 7.91 -7.16 17.88
CA ILE A 190 6.52 -7.03 17.45
C ILE A 190 5.76 -8.34 17.68
N VAL A 191 6.34 -9.48 17.29
CA VAL A 191 5.76 -10.81 17.54
C VAL A 191 5.51 -11.03 19.02
N THR A 192 6.51 -10.75 19.86
CA THR A 192 6.41 -10.86 21.32
C THR A 192 5.29 -9.95 21.88
N PHE A 193 5.08 -8.77 21.29
CA PHE A 193 4.01 -7.88 21.68
C PHE A 193 2.63 -8.41 21.28
N VAL A 194 2.47 -8.91 20.05
CA VAL A 194 1.22 -9.53 19.57
C VAL A 194 0.85 -10.73 20.44
N GLU A 195 1.82 -11.57 20.82
CA GLU A 195 1.60 -12.68 21.74
C GLU A 195 1.09 -12.23 23.12
N ARG A 196 1.58 -11.10 23.64
CA ARG A 196 1.07 -10.54 24.90
C ARG A 196 -0.37 -10.06 24.76
N ILE A 197 -0.74 -9.48 23.63
CA ILE A 197 -2.13 -9.05 23.35
C ILE A 197 -3.05 -10.29 23.29
N LEU A 198 -2.63 -11.34 22.59
CA LEU A 198 -3.33 -12.63 22.53
C LEU A 198 -3.53 -13.21 23.93
N LYS A 199 -2.46 -13.30 24.74
CA LYS A 199 -2.53 -13.81 26.13
C LYS A 199 -3.46 -13.01 27.02
N ARG A 200 -3.65 -11.71 26.75
CA ARG A 200 -4.58 -10.83 27.48
C ARG A 200 -6.02 -10.92 26.98
N GLY A 201 -6.30 -11.67 25.92
CA GLY A 201 -7.64 -11.82 25.35
C GLY A 201 -8.11 -10.63 24.50
N PHE A 202 -7.20 -9.76 24.06
CA PHE A 202 -7.51 -8.60 23.20
C PHE A 202 -7.18 -8.82 21.73
N ALA A 203 -6.82 -10.05 21.37
CA ALA A 203 -6.61 -10.46 19.99
C ALA A 203 -7.13 -11.88 19.78
N TYR A 204 -7.37 -12.22 18.52
CA TYR A 204 -7.77 -13.56 18.11
C TYR A 204 -7.12 -13.94 16.79
N GLU A 205 -6.94 -15.24 16.57
CA GLU A 205 -6.48 -15.77 15.29
C GLU A 205 -7.67 -16.05 14.37
N ALA A 206 -7.53 -15.72 13.09
CA ALA A 206 -8.44 -16.11 12.03
C ALA A 206 -7.66 -16.35 10.73
N ILE A 207 -7.78 -17.56 10.16
CA ILE A 207 -7.14 -17.98 8.89
C ILE A 207 -5.60 -17.76 8.92
N GLY A 208 -4.96 -18.05 10.05
CA GLY A 208 -3.51 -17.85 10.23
C GLY A 208 -3.05 -16.39 10.33
N SER A 209 -3.98 -15.43 10.41
CA SER A 209 -3.70 -14.03 10.73
C SER A 209 -4.20 -13.72 12.14
N VAL A 210 -3.62 -12.72 12.80
CA VAL A 210 -4.00 -12.27 14.14
C VAL A 210 -4.65 -10.90 14.04
N TYR A 211 -5.81 -10.73 14.65
CA TYR A 211 -6.59 -9.49 14.67
C TYR A 211 -6.74 -8.97 16.08
N PHE A 212 -6.80 -7.65 16.23
CA PHE A 212 -7.13 -7.00 17.49
C PHE A 212 -8.66 -6.97 17.67
N ASP A 213 -9.13 -7.41 18.84
CA ASP A 213 -10.55 -7.50 19.19
C ASP A 213 -10.97 -6.21 19.91
N ILE A 214 -11.56 -5.27 19.17
CA ILE A 214 -11.97 -3.97 19.73
C ILE A 214 -13.04 -4.18 20.81
N ALA A 215 -13.99 -5.10 20.57
CA ALA A 215 -15.07 -5.37 21.51
C ALA A 215 -14.54 -5.91 22.85
N ALA A 216 -13.59 -6.85 22.81
CA ALA A 216 -12.95 -7.37 24.03
C ALA A 216 -12.15 -6.29 24.77
N PHE A 217 -11.43 -5.43 24.04
CA PHE A 217 -10.67 -4.32 24.62
C PHE A 217 -11.58 -3.31 25.34
N GLU A 218 -12.71 -2.94 24.72
CA GLU A 218 -13.69 -2.03 25.32
C GLU A 218 -14.45 -2.67 26.49
N LYS A 219 -14.79 -3.95 26.38
CA LYS A 219 -15.44 -4.71 27.46
C LYS A 219 -14.58 -4.77 28.73
N ALA A 220 -13.25 -4.74 28.59
CA ALA A 220 -12.32 -4.68 29.72
C ALA A 220 -12.18 -3.26 30.34
N GLY A 221 -12.99 -2.29 29.91
CA GLY A 221 -13.01 -0.93 30.46
C GLY A 221 -12.07 0.05 29.75
N ASN A 222 -11.47 -0.34 28.63
CA ASN A 222 -10.62 0.56 27.84
C ASN A 222 -11.43 1.32 26.78
N THR A 223 -10.85 2.37 26.20
CA THR A 223 -11.49 3.17 25.15
C THR A 223 -10.71 3.07 23.84
N TYR A 224 -11.34 2.54 22.80
CA TYR A 224 -10.78 2.54 21.46
C TYR A 224 -11.02 3.89 20.75
N ALA A 225 -10.16 4.22 19.77
CA ALA A 225 -10.20 5.47 19.01
C ALA A 225 -10.09 6.76 19.87
N ARG A 226 -9.45 6.69 21.04
CA ARG A 226 -9.33 7.81 21.99
C ARG A 226 -8.76 9.11 21.38
N LEU A 227 -7.88 9.00 20.39
CA LEU A 227 -7.26 10.16 19.72
C LEU A 227 -8.10 10.74 18.58
N ARG A 228 -8.99 9.94 18.00
CA ARG A 228 -9.90 10.31 16.89
C ARG A 228 -11.25 9.61 17.10
N PRO A 229 -12.05 10.04 18.09
CA PRO A 229 -13.29 9.36 18.44
C PRO A 229 -14.31 9.31 17.28
N ASP A 230 -14.25 10.33 16.41
CA ASP A 230 -14.99 10.46 15.15
C ASP A 230 -14.75 9.28 14.18
N SER A 231 -13.55 8.70 14.20
CA SER A 231 -13.15 7.65 13.25
C SER A 231 -13.68 6.24 13.57
N LYS A 232 -14.36 6.04 14.72
CA LYS A 232 -14.72 4.70 15.22
C LYS A 232 -15.61 3.92 14.24
N ASN A 233 -16.53 4.62 13.55
CA ASN A 233 -17.50 4.02 12.62
C ASN A 233 -17.33 4.51 11.17
N ASP A 234 -16.20 5.15 10.86
CA ASP A 234 -15.91 5.61 9.51
C ASP A 234 -15.48 4.42 8.64
N LYS A 235 -16.38 3.97 7.77
CA LYS A 235 -16.15 2.83 6.88
C LYS A 235 -14.98 3.07 5.92
N ALA A 236 -14.82 4.29 5.41
CA ALA A 236 -13.72 4.61 4.50
C ALA A 236 -12.36 4.50 5.21
N LEU A 237 -12.29 4.95 6.47
CA LEU A 237 -11.10 4.77 7.29
C LEU A 237 -10.87 3.32 7.72
N GLN A 238 -11.92 2.51 7.89
CA GLN A 238 -11.80 1.08 8.19
C GLN A 238 -11.23 0.33 6.98
N GLU A 239 -11.78 0.58 5.78
CA GLU A 239 -11.31 -0.03 4.52
C GLU A 239 -9.85 0.34 4.20
N GLY A 240 -9.45 1.59 4.47
CA GLY A 240 -8.07 2.04 4.26
C GLY A 240 -7.03 1.36 5.17
N ARG A 241 -7.42 0.88 6.35
CA ARG A 241 -6.52 0.24 7.33
C ARG A 241 -6.20 -1.21 6.96
N GLU A 242 -7.11 -1.90 6.31
CA GLU A 242 -6.98 -3.33 6.02
C GLU A 242 -5.87 -3.63 4.99
N GLY A 243 -5.46 -2.64 4.21
CA GLY A 243 -4.44 -2.78 3.18
C GLY A 243 -4.93 -3.55 1.94
N VAL A 244 -4.30 -3.30 0.80
CA VAL A 244 -4.76 -3.76 -0.52
C VAL A 244 -4.72 -5.30 -0.64
N LEU A 245 -3.87 -5.96 0.13
CA LEU A 245 -3.67 -7.42 0.06
C LEU A 245 -4.66 -8.21 0.93
N SER A 246 -5.52 -7.52 1.70
CA SER A 246 -6.42 -8.12 2.69
C SER A 246 -7.88 -8.30 2.24
N LYS A 247 -8.22 -8.19 0.94
CA LYS A 247 -9.61 -8.21 0.42
C LYS A 247 -10.50 -9.45 0.72
N SER A 248 -10.08 -10.39 1.56
CA SER A 248 -10.87 -11.55 1.99
C SER A 248 -11.00 -11.55 3.51
N LEU A 249 -12.02 -10.88 4.03
CA LEU A 249 -12.25 -10.69 5.48
C LEU A 249 -13.62 -11.18 5.95
N ASP A 250 -14.10 -12.29 5.41
CA ASP A 250 -15.34 -12.95 5.87
C ASP A 250 -15.21 -13.64 7.25
N ARG A 251 -14.14 -13.40 8.00
CA ARG A 251 -13.91 -14.05 9.31
C ARG A 251 -13.48 -13.11 10.44
N LYS A 252 -13.58 -11.80 10.25
CA LYS A 252 -13.43 -10.87 11.39
C LYS A 252 -14.64 -11.00 12.31
N LYS A 253 -14.42 -10.87 13.63
CA LYS A 253 -15.51 -10.85 14.60
C LYS A 253 -16.25 -9.50 14.55
N GLY A 254 -15.51 -8.40 14.48
CA GLY A 254 -16.02 -7.06 14.27
C GLY A 254 -15.53 -6.46 12.96
N SER A 255 -16.38 -5.67 12.29
CA SER A 255 -16.02 -4.96 11.06
C SER A 255 -14.90 -3.93 11.27
N GLY A 256 -14.77 -3.40 12.49
CA GLY A 256 -13.71 -2.45 12.85
C GLY A 256 -12.40 -3.10 13.29
N ASP A 257 -12.38 -4.43 13.52
CA ASP A 257 -11.18 -5.13 13.98
C ASP A 257 -10.09 -5.05 12.89
N PHE A 258 -8.84 -4.94 13.31
CA PHE A 258 -7.71 -4.71 12.41
C PHE A 258 -6.61 -5.75 12.64
N ALA A 259 -5.82 -6.05 11.61
CA ALA A 259 -4.81 -7.08 11.72
C ALA A 259 -3.58 -6.58 12.51
N LEU A 260 -3.06 -7.43 13.40
CA LEU A 260 -1.78 -7.26 14.08
C LEU A 260 -0.67 -8.02 13.36
N TRP A 261 -1.03 -9.17 12.77
CA TRP A 261 -0.15 -10.05 12.04
C TRP A 261 -0.91 -10.68 10.88
N LYS A 262 -0.37 -10.65 9.67
CA LYS A 262 -0.97 -11.22 8.46
C LYS A 262 -0.23 -12.49 8.07
N LYS A 263 -0.98 -13.54 7.74
CA LYS A 263 -0.40 -14.71 7.05
C LYS A 263 0.18 -14.27 5.71
N SER A 264 1.45 -14.58 5.46
CA SER A 264 2.07 -14.29 4.15
C SER A 264 1.54 -15.23 3.08
N LYS A 265 1.27 -14.67 1.90
CA LYS A 265 0.90 -15.41 0.68
C LYS A 265 2.14 -15.62 -0.19
N PRO A 266 2.10 -16.53 -1.18
CA PRO A 266 3.17 -16.64 -2.16
C PRO A 266 3.49 -15.29 -2.82
N GLY A 267 4.78 -14.98 -2.93
CA GLY A 267 5.26 -13.69 -3.45
C GLY A 267 5.15 -12.52 -2.47
N GLU A 268 4.94 -12.77 -1.17
CA GLU A 268 5.01 -11.77 -0.09
C GLU A 268 6.10 -12.17 0.92
N PRO A 269 6.84 -11.20 1.51
CA PRO A 269 7.86 -11.50 2.50
C PRO A 269 7.25 -12.20 3.72
N SER A 270 8.03 -13.07 4.36
CA SER A 270 7.63 -13.78 5.56
C SER A 270 8.76 -13.81 6.58
N TRP A 271 8.40 -13.79 7.86
CA TRP A 271 9.32 -13.93 8.97
C TRP A 271 9.00 -15.21 9.73
N SER A 272 10.04 -16.03 9.93
CA SER A 272 9.99 -17.18 10.81
C SER A 272 9.86 -16.69 12.25
N THR A 273 8.78 -17.07 12.91
CA THR A 273 8.57 -16.78 14.33
C THR A 273 8.78 -18.05 15.15
N HIS A 274 9.12 -17.92 16.43
CA HIS A 274 9.29 -19.08 17.32
C HIS A 274 7.97 -19.80 17.62
N THR A 275 6.85 -19.15 17.30
CA THR A 275 5.50 -19.71 17.33
C THR A 275 5.09 -20.09 15.90
N ALA A 276 4.07 -20.94 15.74
CA ALA A 276 3.64 -21.45 14.42
C ALA A 276 3.03 -20.38 13.47
N MET A 277 3.34 -19.10 13.68
CA MET A 277 2.78 -17.94 12.97
C MET A 277 3.78 -17.39 11.95
N ALA A 278 4.11 -18.20 10.93
CA ALA A 278 4.82 -17.68 9.76
C ALA A 278 3.95 -16.63 9.05
N GLY A 279 4.45 -15.41 8.90
CA GLY A 279 3.68 -14.32 8.33
C GLY A 279 4.44 -13.00 8.30
N ARG A 280 3.71 -11.88 8.22
CA ARG A 280 4.25 -10.52 8.20
C ARG A 280 3.49 -9.60 9.14
N VAL A 281 4.17 -8.51 9.53
CA VAL A 281 3.54 -7.39 10.24
C VAL A 281 2.55 -6.68 9.32
N ASP A 282 1.41 -6.24 9.87
CA ASP A 282 0.50 -5.32 9.18
C ASP A 282 0.59 -3.92 9.79
N ILE A 283 1.39 -3.04 9.19
CA ILE A 283 1.65 -1.70 9.73
C ILE A 283 0.49 -0.72 9.45
N LEU A 284 -0.30 -0.93 8.39
CA LEU A 284 -1.44 -0.05 8.06
C LEU A 284 -2.58 -0.18 9.07
N SER A 285 -2.75 -1.39 9.60
CA SER A 285 -3.69 -1.71 10.67
C SER A 285 -3.14 -1.36 12.04
N ALA A 286 -1.81 -1.31 12.19
CA ALA A 286 -1.14 -1.08 13.45
C ALA A 286 -1.40 0.34 13.97
N PRO A 287 -2.07 0.50 15.12
CA PRO A 287 -2.19 1.81 15.70
C PRO A 287 -0.83 2.30 16.21
N SER A 288 -0.73 3.61 16.45
CA SER A 288 0.43 4.32 17.03
C SER A 288 0.94 3.81 18.40
N TRP A 289 0.51 2.65 18.89
CA TRP A 289 0.91 2.00 20.14
C TRP A 289 1.53 0.61 19.97
N LEU A 290 1.82 0.14 18.75
CA LEU A 290 2.80 -0.94 18.58
C LEU A 290 4.15 -0.51 19.21
N PRO A 291 4.98 -1.45 19.72
CA PRO A 291 6.14 -1.17 20.58
C PRO A 291 7.24 -0.31 19.95
N ILE A 292 7.15 0.02 18.66
CA ILE A 292 7.99 1.03 18.01
C ILE A 292 7.69 2.44 18.57
N SER A 293 6.60 2.64 19.32
CA SER A 293 6.17 3.93 19.87
C SER A 293 5.49 3.86 21.25
N SER A 294 5.58 2.74 21.99
CA SER A 294 4.74 2.52 23.19
C SER A 294 5.19 3.20 24.49
N GLU A 295 6.17 4.11 24.49
CA GLU A 295 6.64 4.75 25.74
C GLU A 295 6.04 6.12 26.09
N SER A 296 5.20 6.76 25.25
CA SER A 296 4.65 8.08 25.63
C SER A 296 3.39 8.52 24.87
N ARG A 297 2.63 9.47 25.44
CA ARG A 297 1.33 9.97 24.95
C ARG A 297 1.48 10.67 23.59
N TRP A 298 0.56 10.37 22.65
CA TRP A 298 0.62 10.87 21.28
C TRP A 298 -0.60 11.69 20.87
N THR A 299 -0.37 12.75 20.10
CA THR A 299 -1.34 13.43 19.22
C THR A 299 -0.63 13.75 17.91
N SER A 300 -1.13 13.28 16.76
CA SER A 300 -1.35 14.11 15.55
C SER A 300 -1.62 13.28 14.28
N THR A 301 -2.29 13.98 13.36
CA THR A 301 -2.71 13.70 11.99
C THR A 301 -1.58 13.88 10.97
N LEU A 302 -1.16 12.85 10.24
CA LEU A 302 -0.56 12.93 8.87
C LEU A 302 -0.56 11.52 8.25
N PRO A 303 -0.81 11.35 6.93
CA PRO A 303 -0.87 10.04 6.31
C PRO A 303 0.52 9.51 5.94
N ALA A 304 0.73 8.23 6.27
CA ALA A 304 1.60 7.25 5.64
C ALA A 304 2.87 7.78 4.93
N LEU A 305 3.97 7.90 5.67
CA LEU A 305 5.22 7.20 5.31
C LEU A 305 6.26 7.31 6.43
N ILE A 306 6.23 8.39 7.22
CA ILE A 306 7.28 8.70 8.19
C ILE A 306 6.67 9.34 9.42
N TRP A 307 6.94 8.73 10.57
CA TRP A 307 6.54 9.29 11.86
C TRP A 307 7.78 9.90 12.53
N ARG A 308 7.75 11.21 12.77
CA ARG A 308 8.74 11.89 13.62
C ARG A 308 8.13 12.10 15.00
N PHE A 309 8.82 11.63 16.03
CA PHE A 309 8.34 11.79 17.39
C PHE A 309 9.46 12.17 18.37
N PRO A 310 9.24 13.18 19.23
CA PRO A 310 10.13 13.48 20.35
C PRO A 310 9.91 12.44 21.46
N ILE A 311 10.98 11.76 21.89
CA ILE A 311 10.97 10.92 23.09
C ILE A 311 11.54 11.74 24.24
N THR A 312 10.75 11.92 25.31
CA THR A 312 11.19 12.49 26.58
C THR A 312 11.60 11.36 27.51
N THR A 313 12.89 11.25 27.82
CA THR A 313 13.36 10.41 28.94
C THR A 313 13.23 11.22 30.22
N THR A 314 12.33 10.84 31.13
CA THR A 314 12.35 11.32 32.51
C THR A 314 13.51 10.64 33.23
N SER A 315 14.52 11.43 33.61
CA SER A 315 15.55 11.06 34.59
C SER A 315 14.98 11.08 36.00
#